data_AF-A0A961IK16-F1
#
_entry.id   AF-A0A961IK16-F1
#
_cell.length_a   1.000
_cell.length_b   1.000
_cell.length_c   1.000
_cell.angle_alpha   90.00
_cell.angle_beta   90.00
_cell.angle_gamma   90.00
#
_symmetry.space_group_name_H-M   'P 1'
#
loop_
_entity.id
_entity.type
_entity.pdbx_description
1 polymer ?
#
loop_
_entity_poly.entity_id
_entity_poly.type
_entity_poly.pdbx_seq_one_letter_code
_entity_poly.pdbx_strand_id
1 'polypeptide(L)'
;MADKIERSAYYYELQHKKHAASGRGPNQARVYGELVELVRSCSSLEEIQNKMRAGGYFESPGQALYLDKMLALRDAARDNGLESIALLYQKRHDEVAADYQKAFVTGFEQDIQKEFNRIGNIVSSINEMIAAYLRVLGLHPADGEHGKALAVLAREAESIKKNGGDFSRNARDPYFRKHSPLSDENYEKAIAGIEAIQAGAKQPGDEAEISGRTKAALEVIKPRVEELKELGHEFNSRCDRSAFLSIAPEDAPGPYERTEIYTAKAGG
;
A
#
# COMPACT_ATOMS: atom_id res chain seq x y z
N MET A 1 33.22 14.18 52.66
CA MET A 1 33.59 14.10 51.22
C MET A 1 33.49 12.69 50.68
N ALA A 2 34.03 11.67 51.37
CA ALA A 2 33.88 10.25 51.01
C ALA A 2 32.42 9.84 50.68
N ASP A 3 31.47 10.26 51.51
CA ASP A 3 30.02 10.02 51.31
C ASP A 3 29.47 10.52 49.96
N LYS A 4 29.99 11.61 49.38
CA LYS A 4 29.52 12.12 48.07
C LYS A 4 30.06 11.31 46.89
N ILE A 5 31.28 10.77 47.01
CA ILE A 5 31.91 9.92 45.99
C ILE A 5 31.24 8.55 46.00
N GLU A 6 31.03 7.96 47.18
CA GLU A 6 30.32 6.69 47.34
C GLU A 6 28.88 6.77 46.82
N ARG A 7 28.14 7.85 47.12
CA ARG A 7 26.79 8.06 46.56
C ARG A 7 26.79 8.16 45.04
N SER A 8 27.76 8.87 44.45
CA SER A 8 27.90 8.99 43.00
C SER A 8 28.22 7.63 42.36
N ALA A 9 29.16 6.88 42.94
CA ALA A 9 29.51 5.53 42.48
C ALA A 9 28.31 4.58 42.58
N TYR A 10 27.58 4.64 43.70
CA TYR A 10 26.37 3.85 43.91
C TYR A 10 25.28 4.15 42.88
N TYR A 11 25.07 5.43 42.54
CA TYR A 11 24.12 5.80 41.49
C TYR A 11 24.47 5.18 40.13
N TYR A 12 25.73 5.32 39.68
CA TYR A 12 26.15 4.75 38.40
C TYR A 12 26.13 3.22 38.42
N GLU A 13 26.44 2.59 39.56
CA GLU A 13 26.36 1.15 39.74
C GLU A 13 24.92 0.64 39.62
N LEU A 14 23.95 1.36 40.17
CA LEU A 14 22.54 1.03 40.03
C LEU A 14 22.10 1.11 38.56
N GLN A 15 22.53 2.13 37.82
CA GLN A 15 22.22 2.26 36.40
C GLN A 15 22.89 1.14 35.58
N HIS A 16 24.18 0.86 35.83
CA HIS A 16 24.88 -0.25 35.20
C HIS A 16 24.14 -1.58 35.39
N LYS A 17 23.79 -1.94 36.63
CA LYS A 17 23.05 -3.17 36.94
C LYS A 17 21.69 -3.23 36.26
N LYS A 18 20.94 -2.12 36.27
CA LYS A 18 19.64 -2.01 35.60
C LYS A 18 19.75 -2.27 34.10
N HIS A 19 20.68 -1.60 33.43
CA HIS A 19 20.83 -1.73 31.98
C HIS A 19 21.40 -3.10 31.58
N ALA A 20 22.37 -3.62 32.32
CA ALA A 20 22.92 -4.97 32.10
C ALA A 20 21.85 -6.06 32.26
N ALA A 21 21.01 -5.98 33.30
CA ALA A 21 19.95 -6.95 33.54
C ALA A 21 18.83 -6.90 32.48
N SER A 22 18.58 -5.74 31.89
CA SER A 22 17.52 -5.58 30.88
C SER A 22 17.83 -6.25 29.53
N GLY A 23 19.12 -6.45 29.20
CA GLY A 23 19.58 -6.92 27.88
C GLY A 23 19.34 -5.94 26.72
N ARG A 24 18.64 -4.82 26.94
CA ARG A 24 18.25 -3.85 25.90
C ARG A 24 19.08 -2.57 25.88
N GLY A 25 19.99 -2.41 26.84
CA GLY A 25 20.86 -1.24 26.94
C GLY A 25 22.34 -1.60 27.05
N PRO A 26 22.93 -2.35 26.09
CA PRO A 26 24.31 -2.80 26.18
C PRO A 26 25.32 -1.64 26.20
N ASN A 27 25.10 -0.56 25.43
CA ASN A 27 25.99 0.58 25.42
C ASN A 27 25.88 1.38 26.71
N GLN A 28 24.66 1.60 27.21
CA GLN A 28 24.45 2.28 28.49
C GLN A 28 25.05 1.48 29.64
N ALA A 29 24.90 0.15 29.66
CA ALA A 29 25.51 -0.71 30.65
C ALA A 29 27.04 -0.58 30.65
N ARG A 30 27.68 -0.58 29.48
CA ARG A 30 29.13 -0.36 29.34
C ARG A 30 29.55 0.99 29.91
N VAL A 31 28.94 2.09 29.44
CA VAL A 31 29.31 3.45 29.85
C VAL A 31 29.10 3.66 31.35
N TYR A 32 27.99 3.18 31.92
CA TYR A 32 27.78 3.29 33.37
C TYR A 32 28.77 2.44 34.16
N GLY A 33 29.24 1.30 33.64
CA GLY A 33 30.32 0.53 34.23
C GLY A 33 31.64 1.32 34.27
N GLU A 34 32.02 1.92 33.15
CA GLU A 34 33.21 2.79 33.04
C GLU A 34 33.13 3.99 33.99
N LEU A 35 31.95 4.58 34.14
CA LEU A 35 31.71 5.69 35.08
C LEU A 35 31.87 5.26 36.55
N VAL A 36 31.45 4.05 36.91
CA VAL A 36 31.67 3.49 38.26
C VAL A 36 33.16 3.38 38.53
N GLU A 37 33.93 2.82 37.60
CA GLU A 37 35.38 2.67 37.73
C GLU A 37 36.08 4.03 37.83
N LEU A 38 35.70 4.98 36.97
CA LEU A 38 36.24 6.34 36.99
C LEU A 38 36.00 7.00 38.33
N VAL A 39 34.75 6.99 38.84
CA VAL A 39 34.42 7.62 40.12
C VAL A 39 35.15 6.96 41.29
N ARG A 40 35.26 5.62 41.30
CA ARG A 40 35.99 4.89 42.35
C ARG A 40 37.50 5.13 42.30
N SER A 41 38.05 5.49 41.14
CA SER A 41 39.47 5.84 40.98
C SER A 41 39.84 7.24 41.48
N CYS A 42 38.87 8.07 41.82
CA CYS A 42 39.08 9.47 42.19
C CYS A 42 39.07 9.67 43.70
N SER A 43 39.91 10.58 44.18
CA SER A 43 40.01 10.95 45.59
C SER A 43 39.15 12.16 45.96
N SER A 44 38.68 12.94 44.97
CA SER A 44 37.88 14.15 45.19
C SER A 44 36.82 14.36 44.10
N LEU A 45 35.81 15.18 44.39
CA LEU A 45 34.80 15.58 43.41
C LEU A 45 35.37 16.40 42.26
N GLU A 46 36.37 17.23 42.54
CA GLU A 46 37.06 18.04 41.53
C GLU A 46 37.82 17.15 40.56
N GLU A 47 38.46 16.09 41.05
CA GLU A 47 39.13 15.10 40.22
C GLU A 47 38.13 14.36 39.32
N ILE A 48 36.96 13.98 39.85
CA ILE A 48 35.87 13.38 39.06
C ILE A 48 35.44 14.34 37.95
N GLN A 49 35.16 15.61 38.26
CA GLN A 49 34.72 16.58 37.26
C GLN A 49 35.78 16.81 36.17
N ASN A 50 37.04 16.91 36.56
CA ASN A 50 38.16 17.09 35.62
C ASN A 50 38.32 15.87 34.71
N LYS A 51 38.29 14.65 35.27
CA LYS A 51 38.37 13.41 34.47
C LYS A 51 37.13 13.21 33.59
N MET A 52 35.93 13.53 34.08
CA MET A 52 34.71 13.44 33.27
C MET A 52 34.74 14.42 32.10
N ARG A 53 35.25 15.64 32.30
CA ARG A 53 35.41 16.64 31.22
C ARG A 53 36.47 16.21 30.23
N ALA A 54 37.66 15.81 30.71
CA ALA A 54 38.78 15.42 29.87
C ALA A 54 38.48 14.15 29.05
N GLY A 55 37.73 13.21 29.62
CA GLY A 55 37.35 11.96 28.96
C GLY A 55 36.04 12.00 28.15
N GLY A 56 35.35 13.15 28.08
CA GLY A 56 34.08 13.27 27.36
C GLY A 56 32.89 12.52 27.99
N TYR A 57 33.01 12.13 29.26
CA TYR A 57 32.01 11.30 29.97
C TYR A 57 30.71 12.03 30.32
N PHE A 58 30.63 13.34 30.13
CA PHE A 58 29.37 14.08 30.32
C PHE A 58 28.32 13.72 29.27
N GLU A 59 28.77 13.48 28.04
CA GLU A 59 27.89 13.21 26.91
C GLU A 59 27.68 11.71 26.70
N SER A 60 28.65 10.88 27.12
CA SER A 60 28.67 9.45 26.84
C SER A 60 27.40 8.69 27.26
N PRO A 61 26.68 9.00 28.36
CA PRO A 61 25.42 8.32 28.66
C PRO A 61 24.32 8.62 27.64
N GLY A 62 24.28 9.85 27.12
CA GLY A 62 23.35 10.26 26.07
C GLY A 62 23.69 9.62 24.71
N GLN A 63 24.98 9.55 24.38
CA GLN A 63 25.46 8.85 23.19
C GLN A 63 25.09 7.36 23.23
N ALA A 64 25.32 6.72 24.37
CA ALA A 64 24.99 5.33 24.59
C ALA A 64 23.48 5.05 24.49
N LEU A 65 22.65 5.93 25.07
CA LEU A 65 21.19 5.84 24.96
C LEU A 65 20.74 5.91 23.49
N TYR A 66 21.34 6.79 22.69
CA TYR A 66 21.01 6.90 21.27
C TYR A 66 21.32 5.60 20.51
N LEU A 67 22.50 5.03 20.72
CA LEU A 67 22.90 3.76 20.10
C LEU A 67 21.97 2.61 20.50
N ASP A 68 21.67 2.49 21.79
CA ASP A 68 20.75 1.46 22.30
C ASP A 68 19.34 1.64 21.72
N LYS A 69 18.87 2.89 21.53
CA LYS A 69 17.61 3.17 20.85
C LYS A 69 17.62 2.71 19.40
N MET A 70 18.70 2.93 18.64
CA MET A 70 18.80 2.46 17.26
C MET A 70 18.77 0.92 17.17
N LEU A 71 19.46 0.23 18.09
CA LEU A 71 19.42 -1.23 18.18
C LEU A 71 18.00 -1.75 18.48
N ALA A 72 17.33 -1.13 19.46
CA ALA A 72 15.95 -1.50 19.80
C ALA A 72 14.97 -1.29 18.63
N LEU A 73 15.13 -0.20 17.87
CA LEU A 73 14.30 0.07 16.69
C LEU A 73 14.60 -0.88 15.53
N ARG A 74 15.87 -1.25 15.32
CA ARG A 74 16.28 -2.28 14.36
C ARG A 74 15.61 -3.61 14.68
N ASP A 75 15.71 -4.06 15.92
CA ASP A 75 15.17 -5.36 16.34
C ASP A 75 13.65 -5.37 16.23
N ALA A 76 12.99 -4.28 16.64
CA ALA A 76 11.55 -4.11 16.43
C ALA A 76 11.17 -4.15 14.93
N ALA A 77 11.96 -3.55 14.04
CA ALA A 77 11.70 -3.62 12.60
C ALA A 77 11.84 -5.06 12.06
N ARG A 78 12.86 -5.81 12.51
CA ARG A 78 13.04 -7.23 12.15
C ARG A 78 11.91 -8.11 12.62
N ASP A 79 11.48 -7.93 13.88
CA ASP A 79 10.36 -8.68 14.46
C ASP A 79 9.05 -8.43 13.69
N ASN A 80 8.94 -7.26 13.04
CA ASN A 80 7.82 -6.92 12.18
C ASN A 80 8.06 -7.26 10.70
N GLY A 81 9.14 -7.94 10.32
CA GLY A 81 9.43 -8.30 8.93
C GLY A 81 9.86 -7.13 8.03
N LEU A 82 10.23 -5.99 8.62
CA LEU A 82 10.62 -4.77 7.91
C LEU A 82 12.15 -4.67 7.76
N GLU A 83 12.76 -5.63 7.06
CA GLU A 83 14.23 -5.73 6.99
C GLU A 83 14.90 -4.50 6.39
N SER A 84 14.30 -3.86 5.38
CA SER A 84 14.87 -2.64 4.79
C SER A 84 14.96 -1.49 5.80
N ILE A 85 13.97 -1.36 6.69
CA ILE A 85 13.98 -0.37 7.78
C ILE A 85 14.97 -0.77 8.87
N ALA A 86 15.07 -2.06 9.19
CA ALA A 86 16.08 -2.56 10.12
C ALA A 86 17.51 -2.22 9.65
N LEU A 87 17.79 -2.38 8.35
CA LEU A 87 19.08 -2.02 7.75
C LEU A 87 19.36 -0.52 7.85
N LEU A 88 18.34 0.34 7.72
CA LEU A 88 18.49 1.78 7.93
C LEU A 88 18.87 2.10 9.39
N TYR A 89 18.19 1.50 10.37
CA TYR A 89 18.55 1.66 11.79
C TYR A 89 19.95 1.13 12.10
N GLN A 90 20.34 -0.01 11.52
CA GLN A 90 21.69 -0.56 11.68
C GLN A 90 22.74 0.36 11.09
N LYS A 91 22.54 0.85 9.87
CA LYS A 91 23.44 1.81 9.23
C LYS A 91 23.59 3.07 10.08
N ARG A 92 22.49 3.59 10.62
CA ARG A 92 22.49 4.76 11.50
C ARG A 92 23.24 4.51 12.81
N HIS A 93 23.03 3.34 13.41
CA HIS A 93 23.79 2.91 14.58
C HIS A 93 25.29 2.93 14.28
N ASP A 94 25.72 2.31 13.19
CA ASP A 94 27.15 2.17 12.86
C ASP A 94 27.80 3.52 12.51
N GLU A 95 27.07 4.40 11.83
CA GLU A 95 27.49 5.77 11.56
C GLU A 95 27.72 6.57 12.85
N VAL A 96 26.77 6.51 13.79
CA VAL A 96 26.84 7.26 15.06
C VAL A 96 27.84 6.64 16.03
N ALA A 97 28.02 5.31 16.00
CA ALA A 97 29.04 4.62 16.77
C ALA A 97 30.46 5.00 16.30
N ALA A 98 30.64 5.26 15.01
CA ALA A 98 31.91 5.72 14.45
C ALA A 98 32.15 7.23 14.68
N ASP A 99 31.10 8.05 14.57
CA ASP A 99 31.17 9.49 14.78
C ASP A 99 29.85 10.01 15.36
N TYR A 100 29.87 10.37 16.64
CA TYR A 100 28.67 10.85 17.33
C TYR A 100 28.09 12.14 16.73
N GLN A 101 28.91 12.99 16.07
CA GLN A 101 28.40 14.19 15.42
C GLN A 101 27.37 13.86 14.33
N LYS A 102 27.46 12.65 13.75
CA LYS A 102 26.46 12.17 12.79
C LYS A 102 25.07 12.06 13.40
N ALA A 103 24.92 11.91 14.71
CA ALA A 103 23.62 11.86 15.38
C ALA A 103 22.76 13.12 15.13
N PHE A 104 23.40 14.25 14.86
CA PHE A 104 22.74 15.54 14.56
C PHE A 104 22.51 15.78 13.08
N VAL A 105 23.05 14.93 12.20
CA VAL A 105 22.78 15.02 10.76
C VAL A 105 21.32 14.71 10.50
N THR A 106 20.64 15.67 9.88
CA THR A 106 19.23 15.58 9.50
C THR A 106 19.11 14.82 8.16
N GLY A 107 18.12 13.95 8.04
CA GLY A 107 17.86 13.20 6.81
C GLY A 107 17.56 11.72 7.04
N PHE A 108 18.10 11.15 8.12
CA PHE A 108 17.81 9.77 8.52
C PHE A 108 16.30 9.54 8.72
N GLU A 109 15.62 10.46 9.39
CA GLU A 109 14.17 10.38 9.60
C GLU A 109 13.39 10.46 8.28
N GLN A 110 13.88 11.23 7.31
CA GLN A 110 13.27 11.32 5.99
C GLN A 110 13.44 10.00 5.21
N ASP A 111 14.59 9.35 5.33
CA ASP A 111 14.85 8.07 4.67
C ASP A 111 13.97 6.96 5.26
N ILE A 112 13.82 6.93 6.59
CA ILE A 112 12.87 6.03 7.26
C ILE A 112 11.42 6.30 6.78
N GLN A 113 11.00 7.56 6.71
CA GLN A 113 9.65 7.90 6.27
C GLN A 113 9.41 7.55 4.79
N LYS A 114 10.39 7.78 3.92
CA LYS A 114 10.34 7.36 2.50
C LYS A 114 10.17 5.86 2.39
N GLU A 115 10.89 5.11 3.21
CA GLU A 115 10.81 3.65 3.19
C GLU A 115 9.46 3.13 3.70
N PHE A 116 8.91 3.72 4.77
CA PHE A 116 7.54 3.44 5.20
C PHE A 116 6.50 3.75 4.12
N ASN A 117 6.64 4.89 3.43
CA ASN A 117 5.74 5.26 2.33
C ASN A 117 5.85 4.25 1.17
N ARG A 118 7.07 3.82 0.82
CA ARG A 118 7.32 2.82 -0.22
C ARG A 118 6.63 1.50 0.11
N ILE A 119 6.81 0.99 1.34
CA ILE A 119 6.17 -0.24 1.81
C ILE A 119 4.66 -0.09 1.83
N GLY A 120 4.13 1.04 2.35
CA GLY A 120 2.70 1.32 2.39
C GLY A 120 2.06 1.34 1.00
N ASN A 121 2.73 1.96 0.01
CA ASN A 121 2.29 1.94 -1.38
C ASN A 121 2.24 0.52 -1.95
N ILE A 122 3.24 -0.31 -1.67
CA ILE A 122 3.26 -1.71 -2.12
C ILE A 122 2.11 -2.50 -1.50
N VAL A 123 1.86 -2.36 -0.18
CA VAL A 123 0.72 -3.00 0.49
C VAL A 123 -0.60 -2.57 -0.17
N SER A 124 -0.78 -1.27 -0.40
CA SER A 124 -1.98 -0.74 -1.05
C SER A 124 -2.17 -1.32 -2.45
N SER A 125 -1.12 -1.28 -3.28
CA SER A 125 -1.18 -1.81 -4.64
C SER A 125 -1.46 -3.31 -4.67
N ILE A 126 -0.89 -4.12 -3.75
CA ILE A 126 -1.21 -5.57 -3.66
C ILE A 126 -2.69 -5.77 -3.33
N ASN A 127 -3.23 -5.04 -2.36
CA ASN A 127 -4.63 -5.16 -1.99
C ASN A 127 -5.58 -4.69 -3.10
N GLU A 128 -5.23 -3.61 -3.81
CA GLU A 128 -5.97 -3.15 -4.99
C GLU A 128 -5.93 -4.16 -6.12
N MET A 129 -4.78 -4.82 -6.35
CA MET A 129 -4.67 -5.88 -7.35
C MET A 129 -5.56 -7.08 -6.99
N ILE A 130 -5.57 -7.50 -5.73
CA ILE A 130 -6.45 -8.58 -5.27
C ILE A 130 -7.92 -8.19 -5.46
N ALA A 131 -8.32 -6.97 -5.09
CA ALA A 131 -9.68 -6.49 -5.29
C ALA A 131 -10.06 -6.42 -6.78
N ALA A 132 -9.16 -5.94 -7.64
CA ALA A 132 -9.37 -5.90 -9.08
C ALA A 132 -9.47 -7.31 -9.67
N TYR A 133 -8.67 -8.26 -9.20
CA TYR A 133 -8.75 -9.67 -9.60
C TYR A 133 -10.09 -10.29 -9.22
N LEU A 134 -10.59 -10.05 -8.01
CA LEU A 134 -11.91 -10.53 -7.59
C LEU A 134 -13.03 -9.93 -8.44
N ARG A 135 -12.92 -8.65 -8.85
CA ARG A 135 -13.86 -8.04 -9.80
C ARG A 135 -13.79 -8.70 -11.17
N VAL A 136 -12.58 -8.97 -11.68
CA VAL A 136 -12.38 -9.69 -12.94
C VAL A 136 -13.07 -11.05 -12.91
N LEU A 137 -12.96 -11.80 -11.81
CA LEU A 137 -13.64 -13.10 -11.66
C LEU A 137 -15.16 -12.99 -11.63
N GLY A 138 -15.71 -11.87 -11.15
CA GLY A 138 -17.16 -11.65 -11.00
C GLY A 138 -17.83 -10.98 -12.19
N LEU A 139 -17.07 -10.46 -13.16
CA LEU A 139 -17.59 -9.70 -14.30
C LEU A 139 -17.55 -10.52 -15.58
N HIS A 140 -18.52 -10.30 -16.47
CA HIS A 140 -18.51 -10.93 -17.78
C HIS A 140 -17.45 -10.26 -18.66
N PRO A 141 -16.70 -10.99 -19.52
CA PRO A 141 -15.64 -10.39 -20.35
C PRO A 141 -16.12 -9.30 -21.31
N ALA A 142 -17.41 -9.30 -21.66
CA ALA A 142 -18.02 -8.26 -22.50
C ALA A 142 -18.37 -6.98 -21.74
N ASP A 143 -18.31 -6.99 -20.41
CA ASP A 143 -18.62 -5.82 -19.59
C ASP A 143 -17.47 -4.81 -19.67
N GLY A 144 -17.78 -3.53 -19.94
CA GLY A 144 -16.75 -2.48 -19.95
C GLY A 144 -15.99 -2.34 -18.63
N GLU A 145 -16.61 -2.75 -17.52
CA GLU A 145 -15.98 -2.80 -16.18
C GLU A 145 -14.89 -3.89 -16.08
N HIS A 146 -14.99 -4.98 -16.87
CA HIS A 146 -13.96 -6.02 -16.92
C HIS A 146 -12.64 -5.46 -17.45
N GLY A 147 -12.71 -4.71 -18.56
CA GLY A 147 -11.56 -4.01 -19.13
C GLY A 147 -10.95 -2.99 -18.16
N LYS A 148 -11.78 -2.28 -17.38
CA LYS A 148 -11.30 -1.36 -16.33
C LYS A 148 -10.58 -2.11 -15.20
N ALA A 149 -11.11 -3.24 -14.76
CA ALA A 149 -10.47 -4.05 -13.72
C ALA A 149 -9.12 -4.61 -14.17
N LEU A 150 -9.00 -5.04 -15.44
CA LEU A 150 -7.71 -5.42 -16.04
C LEU A 150 -6.74 -4.24 -16.10
N ALA A 151 -7.21 -3.04 -16.46
CA ALA A 151 -6.36 -1.85 -16.48
C ALA A 151 -5.84 -1.48 -15.08
N VAL A 152 -6.65 -1.68 -14.03
CA VAL A 152 -6.20 -1.51 -12.63
C VAL A 152 -5.10 -2.51 -12.28
N LEU A 153 -5.25 -3.80 -12.63
CA LEU A 153 -4.20 -4.81 -12.39
C LEU A 153 -2.86 -4.40 -13.03
N ALA A 154 -2.89 -3.90 -14.26
CA ALA A 154 -1.68 -3.44 -14.95
C ALA A 154 -1.07 -2.19 -14.31
N ARG A 155 -1.91 -1.21 -13.95
CA ARG A 155 -1.48 0.03 -13.28
C ARG A 155 -0.81 -0.24 -11.93
N GLU A 156 -1.40 -1.10 -11.12
CA GLU A 156 -0.88 -1.41 -9.79
C GLU A 156 0.39 -2.28 -9.86
N ALA A 157 0.48 -3.19 -10.84
CA ALA A 157 1.73 -3.90 -11.10
C ALA A 157 2.88 -2.94 -11.42
N GLU A 158 2.62 -1.91 -12.22
CA GLU A 158 3.59 -0.88 -12.54
C GLU A 158 3.92 0.01 -11.33
N SER A 159 2.93 0.30 -10.48
CA SER A 159 3.14 0.99 -9.20
C SER A 159 4.11 0.23 -8.30
N ILE A 160 3.95 -1.10 -8.18
CA ILE A 160 4.86 -1.95 -7.40
C ILE A 160 6.29 -1.90 -7.97
N LYS A 161 6.44 -1.98 -9.29
CA LYS A 161 7.75 -1.86 -9.97
C LYS A 161 8.42 -0.51 -9.71
N LYS A 162 7.68 0.60 -9.80
CA LYS A 162 8.18 1.95 -9.49
C LYS A 162 8.67 2.08 -8.05
N ASN A 163 8.07 1.35 -7.12
CA ASN A 163 8.49 1.28 -5.72
C ASN A 163 9.63 0.26 -5.47
N GLY A 164 10.32 -0.20 -6.53
CA GLY A 164 11.47 -1.11 -6.46
C GLY A 164 11.10 -2.55 -6.13
N GLY A 165 9.84 -2.93 -6.34
CA GLY A 165 9.30 -4.24 -6.02
C GLY A 165 8.95 -5.07 -7.24
N ASP A 166 8.58 -6.31 -6.96
CA ASP A 166 7.93 -7.20 -7.91
C ASP A 166 6.70 -7.81 -7.23
N PHE A 167 5.58 -7.93 -7.96
CA PHE A 167 4.33 -8.41 -7.37
C PHE A 167 4.49 -9.82 -6.81
N SER A 168 5.02 -10.75 -7.60
CA SER A 168 5.19 -12.15 -7.23
C SER A 168 6.04 -12.32 -5.99
N ARG A 169 7.12 -11.54 -5.88
CA ARG A 169 7.99 -11.53 -4.71
C ARG A 169 7.33 -10.90 -3.49
N ASN A 170 6.76 -9.70 -3.63
CA ASN A 170 6.23 -8.96 -2.49
C ASN A 170 4.93 -9.58 -1.94
N ALA A 171 4.07 -10.10 -2.80
CA ALA A 171 2.83 -10.74 -2.37
C ALA A 171 3.09 -12.00 -1.54
N ARG A 172 4.22 -12.69 -1.75
CA ARG A 172 4.60 -13.89 -0.97
C ARG A 172 5.45 -13.57 0.26
N ASP A 173 5.81 -12.32 0.48
CA ASP A 173 6.56 -11.95 1.67
C ASP A 173 5.61 -11.97 2.90
N PRO A 174 6.02 -12.61 4.01
CA PRO A 174 5.17 -12.79 5.20
C PRO A 174 4.60 -11.49 5.76
N TYR A 175 5.31 -10.37 5.60
CA TYR A 175 4.84 -9.06 5.99
C TYR A 175 3.54 -8.69 5.26
N PHE A 176 3.55 -8.72 3.93
CA PHE A 176 2.39 -8.33 3.12
C PHE A 176 1.23 -9.31 3.28
N ARG A 177 1.52 -10.60 3.42
CA ARG A 177 0.50 -11.63 3.71
C ARG A 177 -0.31 -11.28 4.96
N LYS A 178 0.35 -10.86 6.06
CA LYS A 178 -0.30 -10.49 7.33
C LYS A 178 -1.28 -9.31 7.18
N HIS A 179 -1.10 -8.47 6.16
CA HIS A 179 -1.94 -7.30 5.90
C HIS A 179 -3.11 -7.57 4.93
N SER A 180 -3.29 -8.81 4.47
CA SER A 180 -4.44 -9.20 3.66
C SER A 180 -5.55 -9.83 4.51
N PRO A 181 -6.83 -9.44 4.30
CA PRO A 181 -7.97 -10.04 5.01
C PRO A 181 -8.35 -11.44 4.48
N LEU A 182 -7.75 -11.92 3.39
CA LEU A 182 -8.05 -13.24 2.84
C LEU A 182 -7.48 -14.37 3.70
N SER A 183 -8.11 -15.55 3.63
CA SER A 183 -7.51 -16.80 4.13
C SER A 183 -6.27 -17.17 3.30
N ASP A 184 -5.35 -17.95 3.87
CA ASP A 184 -4.11 -18.35 3.17
C ASP A 184 -4.41 -18.98 1.81
N GLU A 185 -5.39 -19.89 1.76
CA GLU A 185 -5.79 -20.57 0.53
C GLU A 185 -6.31 -19.60 -0.53
N ASN A 186 -7.19 -18.67 -0.15
CA ASN A 186 -7.76 -17.71 -1.09
C ASN A 186 -6.74 -16.66 -1.53
N TYR A 187 -5.82 -16.31 -0.65
CA TYR A 187 -4.73 -15.40 -0.94
C TYR A 187 -3.78 -15.98 -1.99
N GLU A 188 -3.33 -17.22 -1.81
CA GLU A 188 -2.47 -17.90 -2.79
C GLU A 188 -3.16 -18.11 -4.14
N LYS A 189 -4.46 -18.47 -4.14
CA LYS A 189 -5.25 -18.55 -5.38
C LYS A 189 -5.32 -17.19 -6.09
N ALA A 190 -5.51 -16.10 -5.35
CA ALA A 190 -5.54 -14.76 -5.91
C ALA A 190 -4.19 -14.37 -6.52
N ILE A 191 -3.08 -14.62 -5.83
CA ILE A 191 -1.73 -14.36 -6.36
C ILE A 191 -1.51 -15.14 -7.65
N ALA A 192 -1.74 -16.46 -7.64
CA ALA A 192 -1.53 -17.30 -8.82
C ALA A 192 -2.40 -16.86 -10.00
N GLY A 193 -3.65 -16.46 -9.74
CA GLY A 193 -4.56 -15.94 -10.76
C GLY A 193 -4.11 -14.61 -11.36
N ILE A 194 -3.63 -13.68 -10.53
CA ILE A 194 -3.06 -12.41 -10.97
C ILE A 194 -1.81 -12.64 -11.83
N GLU A 195 -0.92 -13.53 -11.41
CA GLU A 195 0.29 -13.88 -12.16
C GLU A 195 -0.04 -14.49 -13.52
N ALA A 196 -1.03 -15.39 -13.57
CA ALA A 196 -1.49 -15.97 -14.81
C ALA A 196 -2.02 -14.90 -15.78
N ILE A 197 -2.84 -13.96 -15.29
CA ILE A 197 -3.34 -12.83 -16.10
C ILE A 197 -2.18 -11.96 -16.60
N GLN A 198 -1.20 -11.64 -15.74
CA GLN A 198 -0.03 -10.86 -16.12
C GLN A 198 0.85 -11.56 -17.15
N ALA A 199 0.94 -12.88 -17.09
CA ALA A 199 1.63 -13.72 -18.08
C ALA A 199 0.86 -13.88 -19.40
N GLY A 200 -0.32 -13.28 -19.52
CA GLY A 200 -1.16 -13.37 -20.72
C GLY A 200 -1.95 -14.67 -20.82
N ALA A 201 -2.11 -15.42 -19.73
CA ALA A 201 -3.03 -16.55 -19.71
C ALA A 201 -4.45 -16.05 -19.98
N LYS A 202 -5.16 -16.75 -20.88
CA LYS A 202 -6.60 -16.59 -21.02
C LYS A 202 -7.24 -16.95 -19.67
N GLN A 203 -8.14 -16.11 -19.20
CA GLN A 203 -8.77 -16.31 -17.89
C GLN A 203 -9.44 -17.68 -17.80
N PRO A 204 -9.48 -18.32 -16.62
CA PRO A 204 -10.29 -19.51 -16.40
C PRO A 204 -11.75 -19.09 -16.47
N GLY A 205 -12.36 -19.34 -17.61
CA GLY A 205 -13.73 -18.99 -17.96
C GLY A 205 -13.85 -19.31 -19.43
N ASP A 206 -14.57 -20.39 -19.74
CA ASP A 206 -14.62 -21.01 -21.05
C ASP A 206 -15.05 -20.00 -22.13
N GLU A 207 -14.07 -19.34 -22.74
CA GLU A 207 -14.27 -18.43 -23.87
C GLU A 207 -15.02 -19.15 -25.00
N ALA A 208 -14.79 -20.46 -25.12
CA ALA A 208 -15.49 -21.37 -26.02
C ALA A 208 -16.94 -21.63 -25.59
N GLU A 209 -17.24 -21.80 -24.30
CA GLU A 209 -18.59 -22.02 -23.80
C GLU A 209 -19.41 -20.73 -23.86
N ILE A 210 -18.82 -19.58 -23.53
CA ILE A 210 -19.45 -18.27 -23.62
C ILE A 210 -19.71 -17.89 -25.08
N SER A 211 -18.72 -18.09 -25.97
CA SER A 211 -18.91 -17.90 -27.42
C SER A 211 -19.99 -18.83 -27.96
N GLY A 212 -20.04 -20.08 -27.48
CA GLY A 212 -21.08 -21.05 -27.80
C GLY A 212 -22.47 -20.61 -27.36
N ARG A 213 -22.63 -20.17 -26.11
CA ARG A 213 -23.90 -19.66 -25.55
C ARG A 213 -24.35 -18.37 -26.24
N THR A 214 -23.41 -17.49 -26.58
CA THR A 214 -23.69 -16.23 -27.28
C THR A 214 -24.14 -16.50 -28.72
N LYS A 215 -23.46 -17.40 -29.43
CA LYS A 215 -23.91 -17.88 -30.75
C LYS A 215 -25.29 -18.54 -30.66
N ALA A 216 -25.52 -19.40 -29.68
CA ALA A 216 -26.82 -20.05 -29.49
C ALA A 216 -27.94 -19.03 -29.23
N ALA A 217 -27.71 -18.02 -28.39
CA ALA A 217 -28.66 -16.94 -28.13
C ALA A 217 -28.91 -16.08 -29.38
N LEU A 218 -27.86 -15.77 -30.16
CA LEU A 218 -27.98 -15.04 -31.43
C LEU A 218 -28.78 -15.82 -32.47
N GLU A 219 -28.61 -17.13 -32.57
CA GLU A 219 -29.40 -17.97 -33.49
C GLU A 219 -30.88 -18.04 -33.09
N VAL A 220 -31.21 -17.94 -31.79
CA VAL A 220 -32.61 -17.84 -31.33
C VAL A 220 -33.22 -16.46 -31.63
N ILE A 221 -32.43 -15.40 -31.59
CA ILE A 221 -32.90 -14.03 -31.82
C ILE A 221 -33.01 -13.68 -33.32
N LYS A 222 -32.11 -14.22 -34.16
CA LYS A 222 -32.09 -13.98 -35.62
C LYS A 222 -33.46 -14.09 -36.31
N PRO A 223 -34.24 -15.18 -36.15
CA PRO A 223 -35.54 -15.28 -36.82
C PRO A 223 -36.55 -14.23 -36.31
N ARG A 224 -36.46 -13.81 -35.03
CA ARG A 224 -37.30 -12.75 -34.47
C ARG A 224 -36.93 -11.36 -34.98
N VAL A 225 -35.67 -11.14 -35.36
CA VAL A 225 -35.24 -9.87 -35.98
C VAL A 225 -35.85 -9.72 -37.37
N GLU A 226 -35.96 -10.79 -38.14
CA GLU A 226 -36.64 -10.75 -39.44
C GLU A 226 -38.15 -10.59 -39.29
N GLU A 227 -38.80 -11.28 -38.33
CA GLU A 227 -40.21 -11.01 -37.98
C GLU A 227 -40.45 -9.54 -37.57
N LEU A 228 -39.55 -8.95 -36.77
CA LEU A 228 -39.64 -7.55 -36.36
C LEU A 228 -39.41 -6.57 -37.51
N LYS A 229 -38.53 -6.90 -38.46
CA LYS A 229 -38.35 -6.11 -39.69
C LYS A 229 -39.58 -6.20 -40.60
N GLU A 230 -40.17 -7.38 -40.75
CA GLU A 230 -41.40 -7.56 -41.51
C GLU A 230 -42.57 -6.81 -40.88
N LEU A 231 -42.75 -6.90 -39.56
CA LEU A 231 -43.71 -6.10 -38.80
C LEU A 231 -43.43 -4.60 -38.94
N GLY A 232 -42.17 -4.19 -38.92
CA GLY A 232 -41.75 -2.80 -39.14
C GLY A 232 -42.04 -2.31 -40.56
N HIS A 233 -41.89 -3.16 -41.57
CA HIS A 233 -42.25 -2.87 -42.96
C HIS A 233 -43.77 -2.79 -43.14
N GLU A 234 -44.52 -3.71 -42.55
CA GLU A 234 -45.99 -3.69 -42.57
C GLU A 234 -46.53 -2.42 -41.88
N PHE A 235 -45.98 -2.07 -40.71
CA PHE A 235 -46.33 -0.86 -39.99
C PHE A 235 -45.97 0.41 -40.79
N ASN A 236 -44.74 0.49 -41.33
CA ASN A 236 -44.34 1.61 -42.20
C ASN A 236 -45.15 1.71 -43.48
N SER A 237 -45.66 0.60 -44.03
CA SER A 237 -46.52 0.60 -45.22
C SER A 237 -47.95 1.09 -44.94
N ARG A 238 -48.39 0.99 -43.68
CA ARG A 238 -49.68 1.49 -43.19
C ARG A 238 -49.62 2.94 -42.71
N CYS A 239 -48.43 3.42 -42.40
CA CYS A 239 -48.19 4.83 -42.14
C CYS A 239 -47.93 5.54 -43.47
N ASP A 240 -48.93 6.25 -44.00
CA ASP A 240 -48.66 7.29 -44.99
C ASP A 240 -47.58 8.21 -44.40
N ARG A 241 -46.50 8.47 -45.16
CA ARG A 241 -45.50 9.48 -44.81
C ARG A 241 -46.16 10.86 -44.86
N SER A 242 -47.01 11.16 -43.88
CA SER A 242 -47.41 12.51 -43.55
C SER A 242 -46.14 13.20 -43.06
N ALA A 243 -45.62 14.10 -43.88
CA ALA A 243 -44.57 15.02 -43.48
C ALA A 243 -45.01 15.74 -42.20
N PHE A 244 -44.49 15.31 -41.05
CA PHE A 244 -44.59 16.10 -39.84
C PHE A 244 -43.63 17.28 -40.02
N LEU A 245 -44.13 18.37 -40.59
CA LEU A 245 -43.48 19.67 -40.45
C LEU A 245 -43.85 20.21 -39.08
N SER A 246 -43.01 19.94 -38.09
CA SER A 246 -42.94 20.75 -36.89
C SER A 246 -42.39 22.11 -37.31
N ILE A 247 -43.25 23.07 -37.64
CA ILE A 247 -42.82 24.46 -37.75
C ILE A 247 -42.58 24.93 -36.32
N ALA A 248 -41.31 25.03 -35.92
CA ALA A 248 -40.96 25.78 -34.73
C ALA A 248 -41.21 27.27 -35.04
N PRO A 249 -42.08 27.98 -34.29
CA PRO A 249 -42.07 29.43 -34.35
C PRO A 249 -40.75 29.90 -33.74
N GLU A 250 -39.97 30.69 -34.48
CA GLU A 250 -38.61 31.07 -34.06
C GLU A 250 -38.56 31.84 -32.72
N ASP A 251 -39.67 32.36 -32.18
CA ASP A 251 -39.64 33.17 -30.95
C ASP A 251 -40.92 33.13 -30.09
N ALA A 252 -41.29 31.99 -29.48
CA ALA A 252 -42.28 32.01 -28.40
C ALA A 252 -42.07 30.91 -27.34
N PRO A 253 -41.92 31.25 -26.04
CA PRO A 253 -41.93 30.26 -24.97
C PRO A 253 -43.37 29.93 -24.57
N GLY A 254 -43.87 28.78 -25.02
CA GLY A 254 -45.17 28.22 -24.65
C GLY A 254 -45.32 26.78 -25.16
N PRO A 255 -46.17 25.93 -24.54
CA PRO A 255 -46.29 24.53 -24.92
C PRO A 255 -46.83 24.40 -26.36
N TYR A 256 -46.21 23.53 -27.14
CA TYR A 256 -46.56 23.24 -28.53
C TYR A 256 -48.06 22.91 -28.65
N GLU A 257 -48.79 23.66 -29.47
CA GLU A 257 -50.17 23.33 -29.79
C GLU A 257 -50.18 22.34 -30.95
N ARG A 258 -50.67 21.13 -30.70
CA ARG A 258 -50.85 20.10 -31.73
C ARG A 258 -52.17 20.38 -32.45
N THR A 259 -52.11 20.95 -33.65
CA THR A 259 -53.29 21.09 -34.50
C THR A 259 -53.44 19.83 -35.36
N GLU A 260 -54.49 19.04 -35.11
CA GLU A 260 -54.87 17.95 -36.02
C GLU A 260 -55.57 18.54 -37.25
N ILE A 261 -54.91 18.44 -38.41
CA ILE A 261 -55.54 18.74 -39.70
C ILE A 261 -55.70 17.40 -40.42
N TYR A 262 -56.76 16.64 -40.12
CA TYR A 262 -57.26 15.66 -41.08
C TYR A 262 -58.75 15.37 -40.93
N THR A 263 -59.45 15.39 -42.05
CA THR A 263 -60.76 14.75 -42.23
C THR A 263 -60.53 13.41 -42.91
N ALA A 264 -60.95 12.32 -42.27
CA ALA A 264 -60.82 10.97 -42.81
C ALA A 264 -61.52 10.85 -44.18
N LYS A 265 -60.86 10.21 -45.15
CA LYS A 265 -61.59 9.61 -46.28
C LYS A 265 -62.26 8.34 -45.78
N ALA A 266 -63.59 8.32 -45.84
CA ALA A 266 -64.37 7.09 -45.73
C ALA A 266 -63.91 6.12 -46.84
N GLY A 267 -63.72 4.86 -46.45
CA GLY A 267 -63.23 3.80 -47.33
C GLY A 267 -64.10 3.57 -48.56
N GLY A 268 -63.41 3.25 -49.64
CA GLY A 268 -63.90 2.54 -50.82
C GLY A 268 -62.82 1.57 -51.24
#